data_AF-A0A7I7RRI6-F1
#
_entry.id   AF-A0A7I7RRI6-F1
#
_cell.length_a   1.000
_cell.length_b   1.000
_cell.length_c   1.000
_cell.angle_alpha   90.00
_cell.angle_beta   90.00
_cell.angle_gamma   90.00
#
_symmetry.space_group_name_H-M   'P 1'
#
loop_
_entity.id
_entity.type
_entity.pdbx_description
1 polymer ?
#
loop_
_entity_poly.entity_id
_entity_poly.type
_entity_poly.pdbx_seq_one_letter_code
_entity_poly.pdbx_strand_id
1 'polypeptide(L)'
;MRRTLVAVPSAVTILVAAFGLSGCGADRAEPSAPRMQPATTAAPAAAPLPATDALTAVLYQLADPSVPAEQKTGLLQYGSVDDEPALVNFGQALAANGYAPLTVAATDVAWAPRPGNVTATLTLTGSDPALRPFTYPMEFTPFRGGWQITRRSAEQLLPLLRPAGQPTPPR
;
A
#
# COMPACT_ATOMS: atom_id res chain seq x y z
N MET A 1 41.43 1.91 22.19
CA MET A 1 41.05 1.52 23.57
C MET A 1 39.54 1.35 23.58
N ARG A 2 39.04 0.12 23.53
CA ARG A 2 38.56 -0.75 24.63
C ARG A 2 37.04 -0.91 24.51
N ARG A 3 36.65 -2.12 24.10
CA ARG A 3 35.28 -2.65 24.04
C ARG A 3 34.66 -2.67 25.44
N THR A 4 33.37 -2.38 25.56
CA THR A 4 32.56 -2.75 26.72
C THR A 4 31.51 -3.77 26.30
N LEU A 5 31.77 -5.02 26.72
CA LEU A 5 30.79 -6.10 26.87
C LEU A 5 30.04 -5.92 28.21
N VAL A 6 29.01 -6.75 28.46
CA VAL A 6 28.39 -7.20 29.74
C VAL A 6 26.86 -7.00 29.68
N ALA A 7 25.97 -7.93 30.10
CA ALA A 7 26.04 -9.36 30.42
C ALA A 7 24.58 -9.89 30.56
N VAL A 8 24.42 -11.20 30.42
CA VAL A 8 23.21 -12.02 30.67
C VAL A 8 23.10 -12.35 32.17
N PRO A 9 21.89 -12.64 32.69
CA PRO A 9 21.79 -13.73 33.65
C PRO A 9 20.67 -14.74 33.33
N SER A 10 21.05 -16.01 33.43
CA SER A 10 20.18 -17.20 33.45
C SER A 10 19.63 -17.43 34.86
N ALA A 11 18.47 -18.07 34.97
CA ALA A 11 18.09 -18.84 36.16
C ALA A 11 17.41 -20.15 35.74
N VAL A 12 18.01 -21.25 36.19
CA VAL A 12 17.63 -22.64 36.00
C VAL A 12 16.83 -23.10 37.21
N THR A 13 15.77 -23.88 37.01
CA THR A 13 15.28 -24.83 38.02
C THR A 13 14.70 -26.06 37.34
N ILE A 14 15.42 -27.17 37.48
CA ILE A 14 15.05 -28.53 37.10
C ILE A 14 14.28 -29.13 38.27
N LEU A 15 13.12 -29.76 38.01
CA LEU A 15 12.44 -30.64 38.94
C LEU A 15 12.12 -31.97 38.23
N VAL A 16 12.66 -33.03 38.80
CA VAL A 16 12.56 -34.44 38.36
C VAL A 16 11.64 -35.19 39.34
N ALA A 17 11.08 -36.30 38.84
CA ALA A 17 10.38 -37.42 39.51
C ALA A 17 8.85 -37.31 39.51
N ALA A 18 8.05 -38.36 39.25
CA ALA A 18 8.30 -39.80 39.41
C ALA A 18 7.41 -40.66 38.48
N PHE A 19 7.78 -41.95 38.41
CA PHE A 19 7.08 -43.10 37.84
C PHE A 19 5.62 -43.26 38.30
N GLY A 20 4.77 -43.79 37.40
CA GLY A 20 3.50 -44.45 37.73
C GLY A 20 3.15 -45.48 36.65
N LEU A 21 3.19 -46.77 37.01
CA LEU A 21 2.83 -47.92 36.18
C LEU A 21 1.31 -48.10 36.03
N SER A 22 0.92 -48.72 34.91
CA SER A 22 -0.16 -49.70 34.68
C SER A 22 -1.54 -49.54 35.33
N GLY A 23 -2.58 -49.61 34.49
CA GLY A 23 -3.95 -49.94 34.91
C GLY A 23 -4.94 -49.99 33.76
N CYS A 24 -5.15 -51.19 33.20
CA CYS A 24 -6.21 -51.49 32.24
C CYS A 24 -7.54 -51.68 33.00
N GLY A 25 -8.60 -50.99 32.58
CA GLY A 25 -9.95 -51.17 33.10
C GLY A 25 -10.95 -50.69 32.07
N ALA A 26 -11.68 -51.63 31.48
CA ALA A 26 -12.81 -51.35 30.61
C ALA A 26 -14.06 -50.99 31.45
N ASP A 27 -15.09 -50.49 30.75
CA ASP A 27 -16.50 -50.36 31.14
C ASP A 27 -16.89 -49.38 32.29
N ARG A 28 -17.36 -48.17 31.92
CA ARG A 28 -18.74 -47.75 32.25
C ARG A 28 -19.25 -46.49 31.50
N ALA A 29 -20.52 -46.60 31.13
CA ALA A 29 -21.52 -45.68 30.59
C ALA A 29 -21.36 -44.14 30.73
N GLU A 30 -21.93 -43.48 29.72
CA GLU A 30 -22.12 -42.04 29.41
C GLU A 30 -22.72 -41.20 30.57
N PRO A 31 -22.57 -39.85 30.58
CA PRO A 31 -23.21 -38.96 29.60
C PRO A 31 -22.21 -38.05 28.86
N SER A 32 -22.48 -37.80 27.58
CA SER A 32 -21.77 -36.81 26.76
C SER A 32 -21.85 -35.42 27.37
N ALA A 33 -20.80 -35.00 28.08
CA ALA A 33 -20.55 -33.60 28.37
C ALA A 33 -20.12 -32.90 27.06
N PRO A 34 -20.69 -31.74 26.69
CA PRO A 34 -20.21 -31.01 25.53
C PRO A 34 -18.74 -30.66 25.76
N ARG A 35 -17.86 -31.14 24.87
CA ARG A 35 -16.48 -30.66 24.81
C ARG A 35 -16.57 -29.16 24.53
N MET A 36 -16.35 -28.34 25.55
CA MET A 36 -15.99 -26.94 25.37
C MET A 36 -14.69 -26.94 24.57
N GLN A 37 -14.83 -26.77 23.25
CA GLN A 37 -13.70 -26.42 22.42
C GLN A 37 -13.14 -25.11 22.97
N PRO A 38 -11.83 -24.99 23.19
CA PRO A 38 -11.26 -23.69 23.50
C PRO A 38 -11.63 -22.77 22.33
N ALA A 39 -12.39 -21.72 22.63
CA ALA A 39 -12.61 -20.64 21.69
C ALA A 39 -11.24 -20.03 21.42
N THR A 40 -10.60 -20.43 20.32
CA THR A 40 -9.52 -19.64 19.73
C THR A 40 -10.17 -18.32 19.34
N THR A 41 -10.01 -17.31 20.19
CA THR A 41 -10.31 -15.93 19.85
C THR A 41 -9.44 -15.58 18.65
N ALA A 42 -10.01 -15.68 17.44
CA ALA A 42 -9.35 -15.23 16.24
C ALA A 42 -9.05 -13.73 16.43
N ALA A 43 -7.78 -13.35 16.33
CA ALA A 43 -7.41 -11.95 16.25
C ALA A 43 -8.19 -11.31 15.08
N PRO A 44 -8.66 -10.05 15.21
CA PRO A 44 -9.35 -9.38 14.11
C PRO A 44 -8.45 -9.39 12.88
N ALA A 45 -8.92 -9.99 11.79
CA ALA A 45 -8.20 -9.98 10.53
C ALA A 45 -8.02 -8.53 10.09
N ALA A 46 -6.77 -8.12 9.85
CA ALA A 46 -6.50 -6.82 9.24
C ALA A 46 -7.27 -6.73 7.91
N ALA A 47 -7.84 -5.56 7.62
CA ALA A 47 -8.53 -5.33 6.36
C ALA A 47 -7.58 -5.68 5.19
N PRO A 48 -8.09 -6.36 4.13
CA PRO A 48 -7.25 -6.74 3.01
C PRO A 48 -6.73 -5.49 2.28
N LEU A 49 -5.47 -5.54 1.85
CA LEU A 49 -4.90 -4.50 0.99
C LEU A 49 -5.64 -4.46 -0.36
N PRO A 50 -5.71 -3.29 -1.02
CA PRO A 50 -6.30 -3.21 -2.35
C PRO A 50 -5.48 -3.97 -3.39
N ALA A 51 -6.16 -4.39 -4.46
CA ALA A 51 -5.50 -4.90 -5.65
C ALA A 51 -4.63 -3.80 -6.27
N THR A 52 -3.45 -4.18 -6.76
CA THR A 52 -2.53 -3.28 -7.48
C THR A 52 -3.18 -2.64 -8.69
N ASP A 53 -4.01 -3.39 -9.42
CA ASP A 53 -4.74 -2.91 -10.60
C ASP A 53 -5.64 -1.70 -10.29
N ALA A 54 -6.26 -1.68 -9.12
CA ALA A 54 -7.09 -0.55 -8.68
C ALA A 54 -6.27 0.74 -8.50
N LEU A 55 -4.98 0.63 -8.14
CA LEU A 55 -4.07 1.77 -8.01
C LEU A 55 -3.49 2.19 -9.36
N THR A 56 -3.11 1.23 -10.22
CA THR A 56 -2.59 1.53 -11.55
C THR A 56 -3.66 2.12 -12.47
N ALA A 57 -4.93 1.74 -12.31
CA ALA A 57 -6.05 2.33 -13.05
C ALA A 57 -6.14 3.86 -12.88
N VAL A 58 -5.86 4.37 -11.69
CA VAL A 58 -5.82 5.83 -11.42
C VAL A 58 -4.76 6.51 -12.30
N LEU A 59 -3.59 5.89 -12.43
CA LEU A 59 -2.48 6.43 -13.21
C LEU A 59 -2.74 6.32 -14.72
N TYR A 60 -3.36 5.23 -15.17
CA TYR A 60 -3.77 5.10 -16.57
C TYR A 60 -4.78 6.19 -16.95
N GLN A 61 -5.79 6.45 -16.12
CA GLN A 61 -6.76 7.51 -16.39
C GLN A 61 -6.14 8.91 -16.32
N LEU A 62 -5.18 9.14 -15.42
CA LEU A 62 -4.42 10.39 -15.38
C LEU A 62 -3.53 10.57 -16.62
N ALA A 63 -2.91 9.51 -17.13
CA ALA A 63 -2.04 9.56 -18.29
C ALA A 63 -2.79 9.61 -19.63
N ASP A 64 -4.04 9.14 -19.69
CA ASP A 64 -4.82 9.09 -20.93
C ASP A 64 -5.27 10.49 -21.38
N PRO A 65 -4.80 11.03 -22.53
CA PRO A 65 -5.21 12.35 -23.01
C PRO A 65 -6.68 12.43 -23.42
N SER A 66 -7.35 11.29 -23.62
CA SER A 66 -8.77 11.22 -23.98
C SER A 66 -9.70 11.44 -22.78
N VAL A 67 -9.19 11.32 -21.55
CA VAL A 67 -9.97 11.56 -20.33
C VAL A 67 -10.14 13.07 -20.14
N PRO A 68 -11.38 13.59 -20.00
CA PRO A 68 -11.61 15.01 -19.76
C PRO A 68 -10.96 15.54 -18.48
N ALA A 69 -10.57 16.81 -18.48
CA ALA A 69 -9.85 17.43 -17.37
C ALA A 69 -10.66 17.37 -16.06
N GLU A 70 -11.97 17.59 -16.14
CA GLU A 70 -12.86 17.54 -14.98
C GLU A 70 -12.89 16.14 -14.35
N GLN A 71 -12.77 15.08 -15.17
CA GLN A 71 -12.71 13.71 -14.67
C GLN A 71 -11.35 13.42 -14.01
N LYS A 72 -10.26 13.99 -14.54
CA LYS A 72 -8.93 13.87 -13.93
C LYS A 72 -8.86 14.53 -12.55
N THR A 73 -9.56 15.65 -12.33
CA THR A 73 -9.62 16.27 -10.98
C THR A 73 -10.23 15.32 -9.95
N GLY A 74 -11.16 14.47 -10.37
CA GLY A 74 -11.77 13.43 -9.54
C GLY A 74 -10.82 12.28 -9.15
N LEU A 75 -9.62 12.21 -9.73
CA LEU A 75 -8.56 11.25 -9.39
C LEU A 75 -7.57 11.81 -8.36
N LEU A 76 -7.72 13.09 -8.01
CA LEU A 76 -6.90 13.79 -7.06
C LEU A 76 -7.69 14.09 -5.78
N GLN A 77 -7.12 13.75 -4.63
CA GLN A 77 -7.69 14.13 -3.35
C GLN A 77 -7.75 15.66 -3.24
N TYR A 78 -8.96 16.17 -2.97
CA TYR A 78 -9.26 17.60 -2.97
C TYR A 78 -8.98 18.29 -4.32
N GLY A 79 -9.02 17.57 -5.44
CA GLY A 79 -8.84 18.13 -6.79
C GLY A 79 -9.81 19.27 -7.07
N SER A 80 -9.32 20.33 -7.70
CA SER A 80 -10.12 21.48 -8.15
C SER A 80 -9.86 21.79 -9.63
N VAL A 81 -10.65 22.72 -10.17
CA VAL A 81 -10.46 23.26 -11.53
C VAL A 81 -9.05 23.86 -11.72
N ASP A 82 -8.42 24.37 -10.66
CA ASP A 82 -7.07 24.94 -10.73
C ASP A 82 -6.00 23.88 -11.04
N ASP A 83 -6.28 22.60 -10.78
CA ASP A 83 -5.36 21.49 -11.04
C ASP A 83 -5.44 20.99 -12.49
N GLU A 84 -6.54 21.28 -13.20
CA GLU A 84 -6.81 20.76 -14.55
C GLU A 84 -5.64 20.97 -15.53
N PRO A 85 -5.02 22.16 -15.63
CA PRO A 85 -3.91 22.36 -16.57
C PRO A 85 -2.73 21.44 -16.30
N ALA A 86 -2.40 21.21 -15.02
CA ALA A 86 -1.28 20.37 -14.64
C ALA A 86 -1.60 18.87 -14.84
N LEU A 87 -2.84 18.46 -14.57
CA LEU A 87 -3.30 17.09 -14.78
C LEU A 87 -3.41 16.73 -16.27
N VAL A 88 -3.85 17.67 -17.11
CA VAL A 88 -3.82 17.50 -18.58
C VAL A 88 -2.38 17.43 -19.09
N ASN A 89 -1.50 18.30 -18.58
CA ASN A 89 -0.10 18.30 -19.01
C ASN A 89 0.63 17.01 -18.61
N PHE A 90 0.22 16.30 -17.55
CA PHE A 90 0.79 15.00 -17.18
C PHE A 90 0.76 13.99 -18.33
N GLY A 91 -0.43 13.71 -18.87
CA GLY A 91 -0.60 12.74 -19.95
C GLY A 91 0.09 13.19 -21.24
N GLN A 92 -0.02 14.48 -21.56
CA GLN A 92 0.64 15.07 -22.73
C GLN A 92 2.16 14.98 -22.63
N ALA A 93 2.74 15.30 -21.47
CA ALA A 93 4.17 15.21 -21.22
C ALA A 93 4.65 13.76 -21.28
N LEU A 94 3.94 12.81 -20.69
CA LEU A 94 4.29 11.39 -20.79
C LEU A 94 4.33 10.92 -22.25
N ALA A 95 3.29 11.23 -23.02
CA ALA A 95 3.23 10.90 -24.44
C ALA A 95 4.36 11.57 -25.24
N ALA A 96 4.59 12.88 -25.02
CA ALA A 96 5.64 13.64 -25.69
C ALA A 96 7.06 13.12 -25.35
N ASN A 97 7.26 12.55 -24.16
CA ASN A 97 8.52 11.95 -23.73
C ASN A 97 8.64 10.46 -24.12
N GLY A 98 7.74 9.93 -24.96
CA GLY A 98 7.81 8.57 -25.49
C GLY A 98 7.30 7.48 -24.54
N TYR A 99 6.66 7.85 -23.42
CA TYR A 99 6.05 6.87 -22.51
C TYR A 99 4.71 6.32 -23.01
N ALA A 100 4.31 6.61 -24.25
CA ALA A 100 3.08 6.07 -24.84
C ALA A 100 3.37 4.91 -25.83
N PRO A 101 2.58 3.82 -25.80
CA PRO A 101 1.71 3.37 -24.71
C PRO A 101 2.43 3.23 -23.36
N LEU A 102 1.76 3.69 -22.30
CA LEU A 102 2.26 3.64 -20.93
C LEU A 102 2.02 2.26 -20.34
N THR A 103 3.00 1.72 -19.64
CA THR A 103 2.84 0.56 -18.76
C THR A 103 3.17 0.97 -17.33
N VAL A 104 2.24 0.72 -16.41
CA VAL A 104 2.36 1.03 -14.99
C VAL A 104 2.35 -0.27 -14.18
N ALA A 105 3.35 -0.43 -13.31
CA ALA A 105 3.39 -1.50 -12.31
C ALA A 105 3.31 -0.90 -10.90
N ALA A 106 2.50 -1.51 -10.03
CA ALA A 106 2.44 -1.18 -8.62
C ALA A 106 3.03 -2.32 -7.78
N THR A 107 3.91 -1.95 -6.86
CA THR A 107 4.60 -2.86 -5.93
C THR A 107 4.60 -2.26 -4.53
N ASP A 108 5.06 -3.04 -3.53
CA ASP A 108 5.16 -2.58 -2.13
C ASP A 108 3.89 -1.95 -1.56
N VAL A 109 2.72 -2.51 -1.92
CA VAL A 109 1.44 -2.01 -1.43
C VAL A 109 1.34 -2.27 0.07
N ALA A 110 1.14 -1.21 0.84
CA ALA A 110 1.04 -1.27 2.30
C ALA A 110 0.05 -0.23 2.84
N TRP A 111 -0.51 -0.49 4.02
CA TRP A 111 -1.32 0.49 4.72
C TRP A 111 -0.46 1.70 5.13
N ALA A 112 -0.95 2.91 4.83
CA ALA A 112 -0.31 4.14 5.24
C ALA A 112 -0.62 4.47 6.72
N PRO A 113 0.16 5.35 7.37
CA PRO A 113 -0.15 5.81 8.73
C PRO A 113 -1.50 6.52 8.86
N ARG A 114 -1.99 7.14 7.76
CA ARG A 114 -3.33 7.72 7.73
C ARG A 114 -4.35 6.58 7.54
N PRO A 115 -5.37 6.44 8.41
CA PRO A 115 -6.34 5.36 8.32
C PRO A 115 -7.01 5.29 6.95
N GLY A 116 -7.04 4.08 6.37
CA GLY A 116 -7.66 3.80 5.08
C GLY A 116 -6.78 4.10 3.85
N ASN A 117 -5.75 4.94 3.99
CA ASN A 117 -4.82 5.20 2.89
C ASN A 117 -3.84 4.05 2.68
N VAL A 118 -3.32 3.94 1.47
CA VAL A 118 -2.26 2.99 1.13
C VAL A 118 -1.10 3.67 0.45
N THR A 119 0.11 3.17 0.68
CA THR A 119 1.30 3.52 -0.09
C THR A 119 1.60 2.41 -1.08
N ALA A 120 2.09 2.78 -2.27
CA ALA A 120 2.60 1.85 -3.27
C ALA A 120 3.78 2.46 -4.02
N THR A 121 4.75 1.62 -4.39
CA THR A 121 5.83 2.00 -5.30
C THR A 121 5.34 1.80 -6.73
N LEU A 122 5.22 2.89 -7.49
CA LEU A 122 4.77 2.84 -8.88
C LEU A 122 5.96 2.97 -9.84
N THR A 123 6.01 2.08 -10.83
CA THR A 123 7.00 2.12 -11.92
C THR A 123 6.29 2.36 -13.24
N LEU A 124 6.62 3.46 -13.91
CA LEU A 124 6.14 3.85 -15.23
C LEU A 124 7.19 3.48 -16.28
N THR A 125 6.75 2.81 -17.33
CA THR A 125 7.58 2.37 -18.46
C THR A 125 6.91 2.74 -19.78
N GLY A 126 7.73 3.15 -20.74
CA GLY A 126 7.30 3.38 -22.11
C GLY A 126 7.59 2.19 -23.01
N SER A 127 7.08 2.26 -24.24
CA SER A 127 7.33 1.26 -25.29
C SER A 127 8.76 1.29 -25.82
N ASP A 128 9.43 2.44 -25.73
CA ASP A 128 10.81 2.59 -26.14
C ASP A 128 11.74 1.97 -25.08
N PRO A 129 12.48 0.90 -25.40
CA PRO A 129 13.40 0.26 -24.46
C PRO A 129 14.59 1.13 -24.05
N ALA A 130 14.87 2.22 -24.77
CA ALA A 130 15.89 3.20 -24.40
C ALA A 130 15.42 4.13 -23.27
N LEU A 131 14.11 4.25 -23.03
CA LEU A 131 13.57 5.04 -21.94
C LEU A 131 13.84 4.36 -20.59
N ARG A 132 14.33 5.17 -19.65
CA ARG A 132 14.58 4.71 -18.28
C ARG A 132 13.24 4.61 -17.53
N PRO A 133 12.93 3.50 -16.86
CA PRO A 133 11.73 3.41 -16.02
C PRO A 133 11.72 4.50 -14.95
N PHE A 134 10.58 5.16 -14.77
CA PHE A 134 10.38 6.15 -13.72
C PHE A 134 9.69 5.49 -12.53
N THR A 135 10.35 5.47 -11.37
CA THR A 135 9.80 4.85 -10.16
C THR A 135 9.57 5.88 -9.07
N TYR A 136 8.38 5.89 -8.49
CA TYR A 136 8.00 6.87 -7.46
C TYR A 136 7.05 6.27 -6.42
N PRO A 137 7.29 6.47 -5.11
CA PRO A 137 6.34 6.09 -4.08
C PRO A 137 5.13 7.03 -4.09
N MET A 138 3.93 6.48 -4.13
CA MET A 138 2.68 7.25 -4.12
C MET A 138 1.77 6.78 -2.98
N GLU A 139 1.03 7.72 -2.41
CA GLU A 139 -0.01 7.46 -1.41
C GLU A 139 -1.39 7.69 -2.03
N PHE A 140 -2.29 6.75 -1.80
CA PHE A 140 -3.65 6.73 -2.30
C PHE A 140 -4.66 6.77 -1.17
N THR A 141 -5.78 7.44 -1.41
CA THR A 141 -6.93 7.50 -0.50
C THR A 141 -8.13 6.80 -1.13
N PRO A 142 -8.93 6.04 -0.38
CA PRO A 142 -10.16 5.47 -0.89
C PRO A 142 -11.17 6.59 -1.15
N PHE A 143 -11.90 6.51 -2.26
CA PHE A 143 -12.93 7.48 -2.63
C PHE A 143 -14.02 6.85 -3.49
N ARG A 144 -15.28 6.90 -3.03
CA ARG A 144 -16.47 6.40 -3.75
C ARG A 144 -16.31 4.99 -4.35
N GLY A 145 -15.68 4.07 -3.62
CA GLY A 145 -15.44 2.69 -4.08
C GLY A 145 -14.24 2.52 -5.02
N GLY A 146 -13.52 3.59 -5.32
CA GLY A 146 -12.23 3.58 -6.03
C GLY A 146 -11.12 4.24 -5.23
N TRP A 147 -10.11 4.74 -5.94
CA TRP A 147 -8.91 5.34 -5.36
C TRP A 147 -8.59 6.69 -6.00
N GLN A 148 -8.00 7.57 -5.21
CA GLN A 148 -7.42 8.84 -5.66
C GLN A 148 -5.96 8.92 -5.22
N ILE A 149 -5.13 9.63 -5.98
CA ILE A 149 -3.81 10.05 -5.49
C ILE A 149 -4.03 11.11 -4.41
N THR A 150 -3.32 11.00 -3.29
CA THR A 150 -3.39 12.03 -2.24
C THR A 150 -2.85 13.38 -2.72
N ARG A 151 -3.35 14.47 -2.15
CA ARG A 151 -2.86 15.82 -2.45
C ARG A 151 -1.34 15.93 -2.22
N ARG A 152 -0.82 15.29 -1.18
CA ARG A 152 0.62 15.23 -0.88
C ARG A 152 1.42 14.59 -2.01
N SER A 153 1.02 13.41 -2.49
CA SER A 153 1.71 12.75 -3.60
C SER A 153 1.60 13.57 -4.88
N ALA A 154 0.44 14.16 -5.14
CA ALA A 154 0.28 15.05 -6.28
C ALA A 154 1.15 16.30 -6.17
N GLU A 155 1.27 16.96 -5.03
CA GLU A 155 2.15 18.13 -4.85
C GLU A 155 3.64 17.82 -5.07
N GLN A 156 4.05 16.56 -4.91
CA GLN A 156 5.40 16.14 -5.25
C GLN A 156 5.57 15.87 -6.76
N LEU A 157 4.51 15.42 -7.43
CA LEU A 157 4.49 15.17 -8.86
C LEU A 157 4.26 16.45 -9.66
N LEU A 158 3.32 17.30 -9.25
CA LEU A 158 2.86 18.51 -9.94
C LEU A 158 4.00 19.47 -10.34
N PRO A 159 5.05 19.72 -9.52
CA PRO A 159 6.20 20.52 -9.95
C PRO A 159 6.93 19.94 -11.17
N LEU A 160 6.91 18.61 -11.34
CA LEU A 160 7.47 17.92 -12.52
C LEU A 160 6.56 18.06 -13.75
N LEU A 161 5.30 18.47 -13.54
CA LEU A 161 4.22 18.53 -14.52
C LEU A 161 3.80 19.96 -14.84
N ARG A 162 4.38 20.95 -14.16
CA ARG A 162 4.18 22.36 -14.51
C ARG A 162 5.05 22.68 -15.73
N PRO A 163 4.50 23.36 -16.75
CA PRO A 163 5.33 24.01 -17.76
C PRO A 163 6.33 24.94 -17.06
N ALA A 164 7.59 24.94 -17.49
CA ALA A 164 8.59 25.85 -16.95
C ALA A 164 8.10 27.31 -17.11
N GLY A 165 7.74 27.97 -16.00
CA GLY A 165 7.36 29.38 -16.01
C GLY A 165 6.18 29.81 -15.13
N GLN A 166 5.46 28.91 -14.44
CA GLN A 166 4.44 29.36 -13.48
C GLN A 166 5.05 29.64 -12.11
N PRO A 167 4.93 30.88 -11.59
CA PRO A 167 5.42 31.21 -10.26
C PRO A 167 4.67 30.39 -9.21
N THR A 168 5.41 29.75 -8.29
CA THR A 168 4.83 29.20 -7.06
C THR A 168 4.12 30.32 -6.32
N PRO A 169 2.83 30.18 -5.97
CA PRO A 169 2.15 31.18 -5.16
C PRO A 169 2.88 31.32 -3.81
N PRO A 170 3.05 32.55 -3.30
CA PRO A 170 3.66 32.77 -2.01
C PRO A 170 2.80 32.10 -0.92
N ARG A 171 3.49 31.48 0.03
CA ARG A 171 2.93 30.70 1.14
C ARG A 171 2.19 31.57 2.15
#